data_AF-A0A1N7NQ12-F1
#
_entry.id   AF-A0A1N7NQ12-F1
#
_cell.length_a   1.000
_cell.length_b   1.000
_cell.length_c   1.000
_cell.angle_alpha   90.00
_cell.angle_beta   90.00
_cell.angle_gamma   90.00
#
_symmetry.space_group_name_H-M   'P 1'
#
loop_
_entity.id
_entity.type
_entity.pdbx_description
1 polymer ?
#
loop_
_entity_poly.entity_id
_entity_poly.type
_entity_poly.pdbx_seq_one_letter_code
_entity_poly.pdbx_strand_id
1 'polypeptide(L)'
;MVLAMSRPHKHPKTGVYYFRQKTPADLREKFGKPDASWSLRTKDTVEAKARHAEAQAKQNKVWAALRAEPKGLALREIVALVGTYRRELDSIVEAETGEPAVWDQVLRLEGQAGESAQALEGWHGDDANRLLLEQGLVIDDYSRQRLLNEMHKAWLEWAEFQRRRSVGDFRPDATLERYPAPEKAQRAAPKVTLTSLLDLWEAQQRTKPGGGSDKTIADFRAKVAKLIAYLGHDDAMSVTPLKVDEWCDSLVQAGVSARTVSDKYLAAVKAVFGVGVDKNRLDKNPLADKRYKYYKPNKERPSGYTDAEAARVLTAALVDPKELGKRFEHNKLAIRWLPWICAYTGARITETAQLRGDDFITEAGVPCLRITPEAGSVKSGSYRIVPVHEHLMEMGLADLFKASVSRPVVTDPKPTREQALSAAQSVGKKVAEWVRDVVGIEDRRIKPNHAWRHRFKTICRDVGIDKETRDAFQGHADGTSAANYGEVTIKAMTRAMANFPRVDLSLNADETPDVM
;
A
#
# COMPACT_ATOMS: atom_id res chain seq x y z
N MET A 1 17.52 9.74 32.92
CA MET A 1 18.82 9.89 32.24
C MET A 1 18.84 8.99 31.01
N VAL A 2 18.90 9.57 29.82
CA VAL A 2 19.02 8.81 28.56
C VAL A 2 20.40 8.14 28.54
N LEU A 3 20.44 6.81 28.58
CA LEU A 3 21.68 6.04 28.44
C LEU A 3 22.30 6.39 27.07
N ALA A 4 23.45 7.06 27.10
CA ALA A 4 24.21 7.34 25.88
C ALA A 4 24.48 6.01 25.16
N MET A 5 24.00 5.89 23.91
CA MET A 5 24.30 4.73 23.08
C MET A 5 25.82 4.57 22.98
N SER A 6 26.32 3.37 23.26
CA SER A 6 27.73 3.03 23.07
C SER A 6 28.15 3.37 21.63
N ARG A 7 29.38 3.86 21.46
CA ARG A 7 29.92 4.24 20.16
C ARG A 7 31.22 3.47 19.91
N PRO A 8 31.60 3.23 18.64
CA PRO A 8 32.88 2.63 18.31
C PRO A 8 34.02 3.42 18.95
N HIS A 9 34.82 2.76 19.79
CA HIS A 9 35.94 3.37 20.50
C HIS A 9 37.22 3.21 19.68
N LYS A 10 37.83 4.30 19.22
CA LYS A 10 39.08 4.24 18.45
C LYS A 10 40.27 4.05 19.38
N HIS A 11 41.08 3.01 19.15
CA HIS A 11 42.27 2.77 19.95
C HIS A 11 43.37 3.82 19.65
N PRO A 12 43.93 4.52 20.66
CA PRO A 12 44.79 5.69 20.44
C PRO A 12 46.12 5.35 19.76
N LYS A 13 46.66 4.14 19.97
CA LYS A 13 47.96 3.72 19.38
C LYS A 13 47.86 3.01 18.03
N THR A 14 46.76 2.30 17.76
CA THR A 14 46.65 1.40 16.59
C THR A 14 45.66 1.90 15.56
N GLY A 15 44.80 2.85 15.92
CA GLY A 15 43.73 3.39 15.08
C GLY A 15 42.57 2.41 14.82
N VAL A 16 42.64 1.18 15.35
CA VAL A 16 41.59 0.15 15.19
C VAL A 16 40.42 0.48 16.11
N TYR A 17 39.19 0.32 15.61
CA TYR A 17 37.98 0.51 16.39
C TYR A 17 37.65 -0.71 17.26
N TYR A 18 37.10 -0.45 18.45
CA TYR A 18 36.68 -1.43 19.43
C TYR A 18 35.19 -1.24 19.75
N PHE A 19 34.51 -2.35 19.97
CA PHE A 19 33.25 -2.36 20.70
C PHE A 19 33.59 -2.26 22.19
N ARG A 20 32.91 -1.37 22.91
CA ARG A 20 33.04 -1.27 24.37
C ARG A 20 31.71 -0.89 24.99
N GLN A 21 31.18 -1.75 25.82
CA GLN A 21 29.93 -1.51 26.56
C GLN A 21 30.12 -1.85 28.02
N LYS A 22 29.77 -0.92 28.92
CA LYS A 22 29.77 -1.18 30.35
C LYS A 22 28.75 -2.25 30.69
N THR A 23 29.12 -3.16 31.58
CA THR A 23 28.20 -4.16 32.13
C THR A 23 27.11 -3.45 32.95
N PRO A 24 25.81 -3.67 32.65
CA PRO A 24 24.71 -3.12 33.43
C PRO A 24 24.80 -3.48 34.91
N ALA A 25 24.37 -2.59 35.80
CA ALA A 25 24.56 -2.75 37.25
C ALA A 25 23.94 -4.06 37.79
N ASP A 26 22.76 -4.41 37.27
CA ASP A 26 22.00 -5.63 37.55
C ASP A 26 22.68 -6.92 37.05
N LEU A 27 23.68 -6.81 36.18
CA LEU A 27 24.36 -7.94 35.54
C LEU A 27 25.84 -8.08 35.92
N ARG A 28 26.36 -7.21 36.79
CA ARG A 28 27.79 -7.21 37.15
C ARG A 28 28.23 -8.51 37.82
N GLU A 29 27.40 -9.03 38.71
CA GLU A 29 27.67 -10.28 39.44
C GLU A 29 27.59 -11.49 38.50
N LYS A 30 26.55 -11.54 37.64
CA LYS A 30 26.34 -12.65 36.69
C LYS A 30 27.36 -12.69 35.53
N PHE A 31 27.80 -11.53 35.04
CA PHE A 31 28.73 -11.45 33.89
C PHE A 31 30.21 -11.49 34.31
N GLY A 32 30.53 -11.14 35.56
CA GLY A 32 31.89 -11.24 36.12
C GLY A 32 32.93 -10.26 35.58
N LYS A 33 32.58 -9.37 34.64
CA LYS A 33 33.48 -8.35 34.06
C LYS A 33 32.86 -6.94 34.12
N PRO A 34 33.67 -5.88 34.31
CA PRO A 34 33.16 -4.50 34.40
C PRO A 34 32.68 -3.94 33.05
N ASP A 35 33.25 -4.41 31.94
CA ASP A 35 32.84 -4.06 30.58
C ASP A 35 33.08 -5.19 29.59
N ALA A 36 32.24 -5.24 28.56
CA ALA A 36 32.37 -6.09 27.40
C ALA A 36 33.12 -5.30 26.31
N SER A 37 34.32 -5.75 25.94
CA SER A 37 35.21 -5.02 25.02
C SER A 37 35.96 -5.96 24.07
N TRP A 38 35.91 -5.67 22.76
CA TRP A 38 36.69 -6.40 21.75
C TRP A 38 36.94 -5.56 20.48
N SER A 39 37.95 -5.95 19.70
CA SER A 39 38.29 -5.27 18.45
C SER A 39 37.23 -5.51 17.38
N LEU A 40 36.82 -4.45 16.69
CA LEU A 40 36.00 -4.51 15.47
C LEU A 40 36.83 -4.80 14.22
N ARG A 41 38.15 -5.00 14.36
CA ARG A 41 39.08 -5.39 13.29
C ARG A 41 39.01 -4.49 12.05
N THR A 42 38.78 -3.20 12.25
CA THR A 42 38.78 -2.21 11.17
C THR A 42 39.28 -0.86 11.69
N LYS A 43 39.92 -0.10 10.80
CA LYS A 43 40.32 1.30 11.02
C LYS A 43 39.36 2.27 10.31
N ASP A 44 38.47 1.74 9.47
CA ASP A 44 37.50 2.54 8.73
C ASP A 44 36.30 2.92 9.61
N THR A 45 35.87 4.18 9.48
CA THR A 45 34.83 4.76 10.34
C THR A 45 33.42 4.26 10.01
N VAL A 46 33.13 3.96 8.75
CA VAL A 46 31.81 3.53 8.29
C VAL A 46 31.63 2.06 8.59
N GLU A 47 32.62 1.24 8.27
CA GLU A 47 32.67 -0.18 8.58
C GLU A 47 32.66 -0.42 10.10
N ALA A 48 33.38 0.40 10.88
CA ALA A 48 33.34 0.33 12.34
C ALA A 48 31.93 0.58 12.89
N LYS A 49 31.15 1.51 12.31
CA LYS A 49 29.77 1.74 12.74
C LYS A 49 28.87 0.54 12.46
N ALA A 50 29.01 -0.09 11.29
CA ALA A 50 28.25 -1.29 10.94
C ALA A 50 28.59 -2.47 11.87
N ARG A 51 29.88 -2.81 12.00
CA ARG A 51 30.35 -3.89 12.89
C ARG A 51 30.03 -3.62 14.37
N HIS A 52 30.02 -2.36 14.78
CA HIS A 52 29.59 -1.98 16.12
C HIS A 52 28.10 -2.22 16.35
N ALA A 53 27.23 -1.96 15.36
CA ALA A 53 25.81 -2.25 15.48
C ALA A 53 25.54 -3.76 15.63
N GLU A 54 26.25 -4.59 14.87
CA GLU A 54 26.21 -6.06 14.98
C GLU A 54 26.73 -6.53 16.35
N ALA A 55 27.88 -6.02 16.78
CA ALA A 55 28.45 -6.29 18.09
C ALA A 55 27.50 -5.89 19.24
N GLN A 56 26.83 -4.74 19.10
CA GLN A 56 25.85 -4.25 20.07
C GLN A 56 24.60 -5.13 20.11
N ALA A 57 24.12 -5.59 18.95
CA ALA A 57 22.99 -6.52 18.87
C ALA A 57 23.34 -7.86 19.53
N LYS A 58 24.55 -8.39 19.28
CA LYS A 58 25.05 -9.62 19.92
C LYS A 58 25.15 -9.44 21.44
N GLN A 59 25.74 -8.35 21.91
CA GLN A 59 25.86 -8.09 23.34
C GLN A 59 24.52 -7.87 24.04
N ASN A 60 23.54 -7.26 23.34
CA ASN A 60 22.19 -7.11 23.89
C ASN A 60 21.48 -8.46 24.06
N LYS A 61 21.73 -9.44 23.19
CA LYS A 61 21.27 -10.82 23.40
C LYS A 61 21.88 -11.43 24.66
N VAL A 62 23.18 -11.21 24.91
CA VAL A 62 23.86 -11.63 26.14
C VAL A 62 23.19 -11.01 27.37
N TRP A 63 22.92 -9.70 27.35
CA TRP A 63 22.24 -9.04 28.46
C TRP A 63 20.80 -9.52 28.67
N ALA A 64 20.06 -9.74 27.59
CA ALA A 64 18.71 -10.28 27.65
C ALA A 64 18.72 -11.70 28.24
N ALA A 65 19.64 -12.55 27.80
CA ALA A 65 19.81 -13.90 28.35
C ALA A 65 20.12 -13.84 29.85
N LEU A 66 21.13 -13.07 30.28
CA LEU A 66 21.50 -12.98 31.70
C LEU A 66 20.38 -12.40 32.62
N ARG A 67 19.41 -11.69 32.04
CA ARG A 67 18.20 -11.20 32.73
C ARG A 67 17.04 -12.18 32.70
N ALA A 68 17.02 -13.12 31.76
CA ALA A 68 15.95 -14.09 31.62
C ALA A 68 15.94 -15.07 32.79
N GLU A 69 14.75 -15.45 33.22
CA GLU A 69 14.59 -16.54 34.19
C GLU A 69 14.84 -17.88 33.49
N PRO A 70 15.52 -18.84 34.15
CA PRO A 70 15.74 -20.16 33.59
C PRO A 70 14.42 -20.82 33.21
N LYS A 71 14.28 -21.20 31.94
CA LYS A 71 13.09 -21.87 31.41
C LYS A 71 13.42 -23.33 31.09
N GLY A 72 12.53 -24.24 31.45
CA GLY A 72 12.58 -25.61 30.96
C GLY A 72 12.32 -25.70 29.46
N LEU A 73 13.11 -26.50 28.75
CA LEU A 73 12.90 -26.80 27.32
C LEU A 73 12.32 -28.20 27.12
N ALA A 74 11.36 -28.30 26.22
CA ALA A 74 10.87 -29.58 25.74
C ALA A 74 11.97 -30.31 24.96
N LEU A 75 11.90 -31.65 24.91
CA LEU A 75 12.89 -32.46 24.18
C LEU A 75 13.02 -32.02 22.72
N ARG A 76 11.87 -31.73 22.09
CA ARG A 76 11.81 -31.34 20.68
C ARG A 76 12.54 -30.02 20.41
N GLU A 77 12.45 -29.05 21.33
CA GLU A 77 13.17 -27.78 21.25
C GLU A 77 14.68 -28.01 21.40
N ILE A 78 15.09 -28.87 22.35
CA ILE A 78 16.49 -29.26 22.53
C ILE A 78 17.05 -29.93 21.28
N VAL A 79 16.36 -30.94 20.75
CA VAL A 79 16.81 -31.67 19.54
C VAL A 79 16.85 -30.73 18.33
N ALA A 80 15.96 -29.76 18.21
CA ALA A 80 16.01 -28.75 17.16
C ALA A 80 17.26 -27.85 17.24
N LEU A 81 17.64 -27.43 18.46
CA LEU A 81 18.88 -26.67 18.72
C LEU A 81 20.13 -27.49 18.40
N VAL A 82 20.13 -28.77 18.78
CA VAL A 82 21.24 -29.67 18.43
C VAL A 82 21.32 -29.89 16.92
N GLY A 83 20.19 -29.85 16.20
CA GLY A 83 20.19 -29.91 14.75
C GLY A 83 20.91 -28.72 14.08
N THR A 84 20.89 -27.52 14.67
CA THR A 84 21.69 -26.40 14.15
C THR A 84 23.18 -26.61 14.41
N TYR A 85 23.54 -27.09 15.59
CA TYR A 85 24.91 -27.50 15.93
C TYR A 85 25.45 -28.55 14.95
N ARG A 86 24.71 -29.64 14.72
CA ARG A 86 25.09 -30.72 13.81
C ARG A 86 25.38 -30.21 12.39
N ARG A 87 24.58 -29.28 11.87
CA ARG A 87 24.78 -28.66 10.54
C ARG A 87 26.00 -27.74 10.50
N GLU A 88 26.31 -27.05 11.59
CA GLU A 88 27.55 -26.25 11.69
C GLU A 88 28.78 -27.14 11.61
N LEU A 89 28.77 -28.31 12.28
CA LEU A 89 29.88 -29.26 12.22
C LEU A 89 30.20 -29.74 10.80
N ASP A 90 29.18 -29.99 9.98
CA ASP A 90 29.38 -30.39 8.57
C ASP A 90 30.10 -29.31 7.75
N SER A 91 29.90 -28.02 8.07
CA SER A 91 30.55 -26.92 7.37
C SER A 91 32.04 -26.77 7.68
N ILE A 92 32.54 -27.42 8.74
CA ILE A 92 33.94 -27.34 9.17
C ILE A 92 34.85 -28.24 8.31
N VAL A 93 34.33 -29.34 7.75
CA VAL A 93 35.13 -30.38 7.10
C VAL A 93 34.52 -30.79 5.75
N GLU A 94 34.63 -29.91 4.74
CA GLU A 94 34.07 -30.17 3.41
C GLU A 94 35.07 -30.74 2.38
N ALA A 95 36.39 -30.50 2.49
CA ALA A 95 37.34 -30.86 1.42
C ALA A 95 38.34 -31.99 1.75
N GLU A 96 38.80 -32.12 3.00
CA GLU A 96 39.78 -33.14 3.40
C GLU A 96 39.41 -33.64 4.80
N THR A 97 38.98 -34.91 4.88
CA THR A 97 38.40 -35.50 6.10
C THR A 97 39.42 -36.02 7.09
N GLY A 98 40.72 -35.92 6.80
CA GLY A 98 41.80 -36.43 7.66
C GLY A 98 41.93 -37.95 7.66
N GLU A 99 42.92 -38.48 8.40
CA GLU A 99 43.19 -39.92 8.45
C GLU A 99 42.17 -40.69 9.31
N PRO A 100 41.77 -41.93 8.93
CA PRO A 100 40.84 -42.75 9.71
C PRO A 100 41.26 -42.97 11.17
N ALA A 101 42.56 -43.15 11.42
CA ALA A 101 43.10 -43.36 12.77
C ALA A 101 42.86 -42.18 13.73
N VAL A 102 42.75 -40.95 13.20
CA VAL A 102 42.42 -39.77 13.99
C VAL A 102 40.98 -39.87 14.49
N TRP A 103 40.05 -40.27 13.62
CA TRP A 103 38.65 -40.42 14.01
C TRP A 103 38.40 -41.60 14.94
N ASP A 104 39.10 -42.72 14.75
CA ASP A 104 39.04 -43.86 15.68
C ASP A 104 39.50 -43.44 17.09
N GLN A 105 40.56 -42.61 17.17
CA GLN A 105 41.05 -42.05 18.44
C GLN A 105 40.08 -41.01 19.04
N VAL A 106 39.43 -40.18 18.22
CA VAL A 106 38.38 -39.24 18.65
C VAL A 106 37.18 -40.00 19.22
N LEU A 107 36.66 -40.99 18.51
CA LEU A 107 35.54 -41.83 18.97
C LEU A 107 35.86 -42.55 20.28
N ARG A 108 37.12 -43.00 20.48
CA ARG A 108 37.56 -43.62 21.73
C ARG A 108 37.60 -42.65 22.91
N LEU A 109 38.15 -41.44 22.72
CA LEU A 109 38.24 -40.42 23.78
C LEU A 109 36.84 -39.89 24.15
N GLU A 110 35.98 -39.71 23.16
CA GLU A 110 34.62 -39.22 23.34
C GLU A 110 33.69 -40.27 23.97
N GLY A 111 33.88 -41.56 23.65
CA GLY A 111 33.16 -42.64 24.33
C GLY A 111 33.36 -42.62 25.85
N GLN A 112 34.51 -42.13 26.32
CA GLN A 112 34.82 -41.94 27.75
C GLN A 112 34.24 -40.63 28.31
N ALA A 113 33.99 -39.62 27.46
CA ALA A 113 33.41 -38.34 27.86
C ALA A 113 31.91 -38.42 28.21
N GLY A 114 31.19 -39.42 27.68
CA GLY A 114 29.79 -39.69 27.99
C GLY A 114 29.52 -40.29 29.38
N GLU A 115 30.57 -40.58 30.17
CA GLU A 115 30.46 -41.33 31.43
C GLU A 115 29.96 -40.50 32.61
N SER A 116 30.00 -39.16 32.54
CA SER A 116 29.48 -38.30 33.61
C SER A 116 28.99 -36.95 33.11
N ALA A 117 28.05 -36.35 33.86
CA ALA A 117 27.55 -35.00 33.58
C ALA A 117 28.67 -33.94 33.60
N GLN A 118 29.69 -34.10 34.46
CA GLN A 118 30.82 -33.19 34.54
C GLN A 118 31.74 -33.30 33.32
N ALA A 119 31.94 -34.50 32.79
CA ALA A 119 32.67 -34.71 31.55
C ALA A 119 31.92 -34.07 30.37
N LEU A 120 30.61 -34.34 30.22
CA LEU A 120 29.80 -33.72 29.16
C LEU A 120 29.81 -32.19 29.21
N GLU A 121 29.76 -31.61 30.41
CA GLU A 121 29.89 -30.16 30.61
C GLU A 121 31.28 -29.66 30.18
N GLY A 122 32.35 -30.38 30.49
CA GLY A 122 33.70 -30.01 30.07
C GLY A 122 33.92 -30.07 28.55
N TRP A 123 33.27 -31.01 27.85
CA TRP A 123 33.44 -31.21 26.42
C TRP A 123 32.49 -30.33 25.58
N HIS A 124 31.21 -30.23 25.97
CA HIS A 124 30.16 -29.58 25.19
C HIS A 124 29.67 -28.26 25.79
N GLY A 125 30.10 -27.91 27.01
CA GLY A 125 29.57 -26.77 27.76
C GLY A 125 29.77 -25.43 27.06
N ASP A 126 30.93 -25.21 26.43
CA ASP A 126 31.22 -23.96 25.71
C ASP A 126 30.35 -23.81 24.45
N ASP A 127 30.18 -24.88 23.67
CA ASP A 127 29.29 -24.87 22.52
C ASP A 127 27.81 -24.78 22.94
N ALA A 128 27.42 -25.44 24.02
CA ALA A 128 26.07 -25.32 24.58
C ALA A 128 25.78 -23.87 25.01
N ASN A 129 26.74 -23.21 25.67
CA ASN A 129 26.64 -21.81 26.05
C ASN A 129 26.54 -20.91 24.82
N ARG A 130 27.33 -21.17 23.78
CA ARG A 130 27.26 -20.44 22.51
C ARG A 130 25.89 -20.58 21.84
N LEU A 131 25.39 -21.80 21.69
CA LEU A 131 24.09 -22.08 21.06
C LEU A 131 22.94 -21.40 21.81
N LEU A 132 22.91 -21.53 23.14
CA LEU A 132 21.89 -20.89 23.97
C LEU A 132 21.97 -19.37 23.86
N LEU A 133 23.18 -18.81 23.86
CA LEU A 133 23.40 -17.38 23.74
C LEU A 133 22.95 -16.82 22.37
N GLU A 134 23.22 -17.52 21.27
CA GLU A 134 22.81 -17.10 19.94
C GLU A 134 21.28 -17.03 19.79
N GLN A 135 20.59 -17.93 20.49
CA GLN A 135 19.13 -18.01 20.59
C GLN A 135 18.55 -17.14 21.71
N GLY A 136 19.39 -16.54 22.56
CA GLY A 136 18.96 -15.71 23.68
C GLY A 136 18.24 -16.48 24.79
N LEU A 137 18.56 -17.76 24.96
CA LEU A 137 17.95 -18.65 25.93
C LEU A 137 18.79 -18.76 27.20
N VAL A 138 18.10 -18.83 28.34
CA VAL A 138 18.64 -19.35 29.60
C VAL A 138 17.73 -20.47 30.05
N ILE A 139 18.32 -21.61 30.36
CA ILE A 139 17.60 -22.85 30.62
C ILE A 139 17.93 -23.39 32.01
N ASP A 140 17.02 -24.18 32.57
CA ASP A 140 17.26 -24.86 33.85
C ASP A 140 18.31 -25.98 33.73
N ASP A 141 18.84 -26.42 34.87
CA ASP A 141 19.89 -27.46 34.93
C ASP A 141 19.43 -28.78 34.31
N TYR A 142 18.13 -29.10 34.45
CA TYR A 142 17.54 -30.30 33.86
C TYR A 142 17.60 -30.27 32.32
N SER A 143 17.22 -29.14 31.73
CA SER A 143 17.28 -28.92 30.29
C SER A 143 18.73 -28.81 29.81
N ARG A 144 19.63 -28.26 30.63
CA ARG A 144 21.07 -28.18 30.32
C ARG A 144 21.68 -29.56 30.19
N GLN A 145 21.46 -30.44 31.16
CA GLN A 145 21.96 -31.82 31.09
C GLN A 145 21.42 -32.55 29.86
N ARG A 146 20.14 -32.36 29.52
CA ARG A 146 19.54 -32.96 28.32
C ARG A 146 20.11 -32.39 27.02
N LEU A 147 20.39 -31.09 26.98
CA LEU A 147 21.07 -30.46 25.86
C LEU A 147 22.47 -31.06 25.64
N LEU A 148 23.28 -31.15 26.69
CA LEU A 148 24.63 -31.72 26.60
C LEU A 148 24.62 -33.19 26.17
N ASN A 149 23.69 -33.98 26.69
CA ASN A 149 23.49 -35.36 26.27
C ASN A 149 23.14 -35.47 24.77
N GLU A 150 22.23 -34.64 24.26
CA GLU A 150 21.87 -34.67 22.85
C GLU A 150 22.98 -34.11 21.94
N MET A 151 23.73 -33.10 22.39
CA MET A 151 24.91 -32.59 21.69
C MET A 151 25.99 -33.66 21.56
N HIS A 152 26.26 -34.41 22.63
CA HIS A 152 27.23 -35.50 22.62
C HIS A 152 26.82 -36.62 21.64
N LYS A 153 25.54 -37.00 21.61
CA LYS A 153 25.02 -37.95 20.61
C LYS A 153 25.23 -37.44 19.18
N ALA A 154 24.89 -36.18 18.92
CA ALA A 154 25.04 -35.58 17.60
C ALA A 154 26.51 -35.49 17.16
N TRP A 155 27.42 -35.26 18.11
CA TRP A 155 28.86 -35.26 17.86
C TRP A 155 29.38 -36.66 17.51
N LEU A 156 28.97 -37.70 18.24
CA LEU A 156 29.32 -39.09 17.92
C LEU A 156 28.80 -39.50 16.54
N GLU A 157 27.55 -39.15 16.22
CA GLU A 157 26.97 -39.37 14.89
C GLU A 157 27.79 -38.69 13.79
N TRP A 158 28.20 -37.43 14.02
CA TRP A 158 29.05 -36.69 13.09
C TRP A 158 30.45 -37.28 12.96
N ALA A 159 31.11 -37.65 14.06
CA ALA A 159 32.44 -38.24 14.06
C ALA A 159 32.46 -39.60 13.31
N GLU A 160 31.45 -40.44 13.51
CA GLU A 160 31.29 -41.68 12.75
C GLU A 160 31.01 -41.40 11.27
N PHE A 161 30.25 -40.35 10.95
CA PHE A 161 30.07 -39.92 9.57
C PHE A 161 31.39 -39.45 8.92
N GLN A 162 32.22 -38.67 9.62
CA GLN A 162 33.52 -38.25 9.09
C GLN A 162 34.50 -39.42 8.93
N ARG A 163 34.49 -40.37 9.88
CA ARG A 163 35.26 -41.63 9.78
C ARG A 163 34.88 -42.43 8.52
N ARG A 164 33.59 -42.57 8.21
CA ARG A 164 33.15 -43.24 6.97
C ARG A 164 33.66 -42.53 5.72
N ARG A 165 33.62 -41.19 5.71
CA ARG A 165 34.16 -40.39 4.60
C ARG A 165 35.67 -40.51 4.44
N SER A 166 36.44 -40.62 5.54
CA SER A 166 37.90 -40.78 5.48
C SER A 166 38.37 -42.11 4.90
N VAL A 167 37.49 -43.13 4.85
CA VAL A 167 37.73 -44.40 4.12
C VAL A 167 37.06 -44.46 2.75
N GLY A 168 36.52 -43.34 2.26
CA GLY A 168 36.00 -43.20 0.89
C GLY A 168 34.48 -43.37 0.72
N ASP A 169 33.68 -43.50 1.80
CA ASP A 169 32.22 -43.57 1.71
C ASP A 169 31.58 -42.18 1.84
N PHE A 170 31.19 -41.59 0.71
CA PHE A 170 30.61 -40.24 0.61
C PHE A 170 29.08 -40.22 0.46
N ARG A 171 28.38 -41.33 0.75
CA ARG A 171 26.90 -41.33 0.71
C ARG A 171 26.34 -40.31 1.71
N PRO A 172 25.18 -39.68 1.42
CA PRO A 172 24.59 -38.68 2.31
C PRO A 172 24.33 -39.21 3.73
N ASP A 173 24.49 -38.35 4.73
CA ASP A 173 24.20 -38.69 6.12
C ASP A 173 22.69 -38.68 6.40
N ALA A 174 22.07 -39.86 6.43
CA ALA A 174 20.65 -40.03 6.75
C ALA A 174 20.28 -39.60 8.19
N THR A 175 21.26 -39.45 9.10
CA THR A 175 20.98 -39.05 10.49
C THR A 175 20.49 -37.60 10.59
N LEU A 176 20.75 -36.75 9.58
CA LEU A 176 20.31 -35.36 9.55
C LEU A 176 18.78 -35.21 9.50
N GLU A 177 18.07 -36.21 8.98
CA GLU A 177 16.60 -36.20 8.89
C GLU A 177 15.89 -36.33 10.25
N ARG A 178 16.61 -36.80 11.28
CA ARG A 178 16.04 -36.97 12.64
C ARG A 178 15.82 -35.65 13.36
N TYR A 179 16.53 -34.59 12.96
CA TYR A 179 16.47 -33.29 13.62
C TYR A 179 15.28 -32.48 13.09
N PRO A 180 14.29 -32.12 13.94
CA PRO A 180 13.19 -31.29 13.51
C PRO A 180 13.72 -29.93 13.05
N ALA A 181 13.09 -29.34 12.04
CA ALA A 181 13.35 -27.95 11.70
C ALA A 181 13.17 -27.09 12.97
N PRO A 182 14.05 -26.12 13.24
CA PRO A 182 13.86 -25.22 14.37
C PRO A 182 12.45 -24.64 14.26
N GLU A 183 11.59 -24.96 15.24
CA GLU A 183 10.32 -24.27 15.38
C GLU A 183 10.68 -22.80 15.39
N LYS A 184 10.24 -22.08 14.35
CA LYS A 184 10.46 -20.63 14.26
C LYS A 184 9.96 -20.08 15.58
N ALA A 185 10.89 -19.71 16.47
CA ALA A 185 10.59 -18.99 17.69
C ALA A 185 9.55 -17.96 17.31
N GLN A 186 8.38 -18.03 17.94
CA GLN A 186 7.29 -17.10 17.72
C GLN A 186 7.92 -15.71 17.63
N ARG A 187 7.88 -15.15 16.42
CA ARG A 187 8.62 -13.94 16.06
C ARG A 187 8.36 -12.92 17.15
N ALA A 188 9.44 -12.39 17.74
CA ALA A 188 9.37 -11.12 18.45
C ALA A 188 8.47 -10.17 17.65
N ALA A 189 7.56 -9.47 18.34
CA ALA A 189 6.58 -8.60 17.70
C ALA A 189 7.22 -7.82 16.54
N PRO A 190 6.61 -7.82 15.34
CA PRO A 190 7.21 -7.23 14.15
C PRO A 190 7.68 -5.81 14.43
N LYS A 191 8.98 -5.54 14.24
CA LYS A 191 9.57 -4.21 14.51
C LYS A 191 8.95 -3.11 13.64
N VAL A 192 8.42 -3.47 12.47
CA VAL A 192 7.69 -2.60 11.55
C VAL A 192 6.57 -3.41 10.89
N THR A 193 5.33 -2.94 10.99
CA THR A 193 4.16 -3.61 10.40
C THR A 193 3.57 -2.85 9.22
N LEU A 194 2.86 -3.54 8.32
CA LEU A 194 2.12 -2.89 7.23
C LEU A 194 1.08 -1.91 7.79
N THR A 195 0.42 -2.28 8.89
CA THR A 195 -0.49 -1.39 9.63
C THR A 195 0.22 -0.13 10.12
N SER A 196 1.39 -0.25 10.75
CA SER A 196 2.14 0.92 11.25
C SER A 196 2.61 1.84 10.12
N LEU A 197 3.00 1.29 8.96
CA LEU A 197 3.37 2.08 7.79
C LEU A 197 2.15 2.79 7.20
N LEU A 198 1.00 2.13 7.20
CA LEU A 198 -0.26 2.70 6.75
C LEU A 198 -0.74 3.83 7.67
N ASP A 199 -0.59 3.68 8.98
CA ASP A 199 -0.90 4.75 9.94
C ASP A 199 0.01 5.97 9.75
N LEU A 200 1.30 5.76 9.46
CA LEU A 200 2.23 6.84 9.09
C LEU A 200 1.82 7.52 7.78
N TRP A 201 1.43 6.73 6.77
CA TRP A 201 0.93 7.27 5.50
C TRP A 201 -0.35 8.08 5.72
N GLU A 202 -1.28 7.60 6.55
CA GLU A 202 -2.49 8.33 6.89
C GLU A 202 -2.16 9.65 7.60
N ALA A 203 -1.30 9.61 8.63
CA ALA A 203 -0.88 10.82 9.33
C ALA A 203 -0.29 11.85 8.36
N GLN A 204 0.51 11.43 7.38
CA GLN A 204 1.02 12.30 6.32
C GLN A 204 -0.08 12.82 5.39
N GLN A 205 -1.11 12.03 5.07
CA GLN A 205 -2.25 12.54 4.30
C GLN A 205 -3.01 13.62 5.08
N ARG A 206 -3.15 13.46 6.40
CA ARG A 206 -3.85 14.42 7.26
C ARG A 206 -3.15 15.78 7.37
N THR A 207 -1.84 15.86 7.13
CA THR A 207 -1.12 17.15 7.12
C THR A 207 -1.35 17.99 5.86
N LYS A 208 -1.97 17.43 4.81
CA LYS A 208 -2.29 18.20 3.59
C LYS A 208 -3.32 19.29 3.90
N PRO A 209 -3.26 20.45 3.22
CA PRO A 209 -4.33 21.45 3.29
C PRO A 209 -5.69 20.83 3.00
N GLY A 210 -6.65 20.99 3.92
CA GLY A 210 -7.98 20.38 3.85
C GLY A 210 -8.08 18.96 4.40
N GLY A 211 -6.98 18.37 4.88
CA GLY A 211 -6.92 16.99 5.34
C GLY A 211 -7.07 16.00 4.18
N GLY A 212 -6.24 14.97 4.10
CA GLY A 212 -6.41 13.91 3.10
C GLY A 212 -7.83 13.33 3.12
N SER A 213 -8.39 13.06 1.94
CA SER A 213 -9.77 12.57 1.79
C SER A 213 -9.98 11.25 2.56
N ASP A 214 -10.98 11.23 3.46
CA ASP A 214 -11.37 10.03 4.23
C ASP A 214 -11.62 8.82 3.34
N LYS A 215 -12.23 9.05 2.16
CA LYS A 215 -12.46 8.01 1.17
C LYS A 215 -11.16 7.39 0.67
N THR A 216 -10.13 8.21 0.44
CA THR A 216 -8.81 7.72 -0.02
C THR A 216 -8.12 6.94 1.08
N ILE A 217 -8.23 7.40 2.32
CA ILE A 217 -7.69 6.72 3.49
C ILE A 217 -8.36 5.36 3.70
N ALA A 218 -9.69 5.31 3.70
CA ALA A 218 -10.46 4.07 3.82
C ALA A 218 -10.14 3.09 2.67
N ASP A 219 -9.99 3.61 1.45
CA ASP A 219 -9.62 2.83 0.26
C ASP A 219 -8.22 2.21 0.37
N PHE A 220 -7.24 2.93 0.95
CA PHE A 220 -5.91 2.41 1.24
C PHE A 220 -5.93 1.38 2.38
N ARG A 221 -6.66 1.66 3.47
CA ARG A 221 -6.86 0.71 4.58
C ARG A 221 -7.42 -0.62 4.09
N ALA A 222 -8.46 -0.58 3.27
CA ALA A 222 -9.07 -1.79 2.71
C ALA A 222 -8.10 -2.59 1.82
N LYS A 223 -7.25 -1.93 1.03
CA LYS A 223 -6.25 -2.59 0.17
C LYS A 223 -5.13 -3.25 0.98
N VAL A 224 -4.60 -2.55 1.98
CA VAL A 224 -3.55 -3.09 2.84
C VAL A 224 -4.10 -4.26 3.68
N ALA A 225 -5.33 -4.15 4.19
CA ALA A 225 -5.98 -5.25 4.89
C ALA A 225 -6.12 -6.51 4.01
N LYS A 226 -6.49 -6.35 2.73
CA LYS A 226 -6.52 -7.46 1.76
C LYS A 226 -5.14 -8.09 1.54
N LEU A 227 -4.07 -7.29 1.53
CA LEU A 227 -2.71 -7.82 1.44
C LEU A 227 -2.31 -8.59 2.71
N ILE A 228 -2.57 -8.02 3.89
CA ILE A 228 -2.30 -8.69 5.18
C ILE A 228 -3.03 -10.04 5.26
N ALA A 229 -4.31 -10.06 4.87
CA ALA A 229 -5.11 -11.28 4.83
C ALA A 229 -4.52 -12.33 3.88
N TYR A 230 -4.03 -11.91 2.71
CA TYR A 230 -3.39 -12.80 1.75
C TYR A 230 -2.04 -13.34 2.26
N LEU A 231 -1.22 -12.50 2.89
CA LEU A 231 0.09 -12.89 3.42
C LEU A 231 -0.01 -13.74 4.69
N GLY A 232 -1.11 -13.63 5.43
CA GLY A 232 -1.29 -14.26 6.74
C GLY A 232 -0.48 -13.61 7.86
N HIS A 233 0.13 -12.44 7.62
CA HIS A 233 0.90 -11.69 8.60
C HIS A 233 0.93 -10.19 8.31
N ASP A 234 1.25 -9.40 9.34
CA ASP A 234 1.38 -7.92 9.26
C ASP A 234 2.85 -7.46 9.23
N ASP A 235 3.82 -8.38 9.20
CA ASP A 235 5.25 -8.02 9.17
C ASP A 235 5.68 -7.43 7.81
N ALA A 236 5.95 -6.11 7.79
CA ALA A 236 6.37 -5.40 6.57
C ALA A 236 7.77 -5.83 6.08
N MET A 237 8.65 -6.28 6.98
CA MET A 237 10.02 -6.69 6.65
C MET A 237 10.08 -8.04 5.95
N SER A 238 9.01 -8.83 6.05
CA SER A 238 8.88 -10.14 5.39
C SER A 238 8.25 -10.06 4.00
N VAL A 239 7.81 -8.88 3.55
CA VAL A 239 7.14 -8.72 2.25
C VAL A 239 8.16 -8.78 1.12
N THR A 240 7.95 -9.69 0.19
CA THR A 240 8.81 -9.86 -1.00
C THR A 240 8.08 -9.46 -2.28
N PRO A 241 8.80 -9.03 -3.34
CA PRO A 241 8.20 -8.74 -4.64
C PRO A 241 7.42 -9.91 -5.25
N LEU A 242 7.88 -11.14 -5.01
CA LEU A 242 7.24 -12.36 -5.47
C LEU A 242 5.86 -12.54 -4.81
N LYS A 243 5.77 -12.45 -3.48
CA LYS A 243 4.48 -12.59 -2.78
C LYS A 243 3.47 -11.51 -3.16
N VAL A 244 3.94 -10.29 -3.43
CA VAL A 244 3.06 -9.23 -3.95
C VAL A 244 2.63 -9.49 -5.39
N ASP A 245 3.42 -10.21 -6.20
CA ASP A 245 3.01 -10.64 -7.54
C ASP A 245 1.88 -11.66 -7.48
N GLU A 246 2.08 -12.72 -6.70
CA GLU A 246 1.08 -13.78 -6.48
C GLU A 246 -0.22 -13.19 -5.91
N TRP A 247 -0.12 -12.21 -5.02
CA TRP A 247 -1.28 -11.46 -4.54
C TRP A 247 -1.98 -10.69 -5.66
N CYS A 248 -1.23 -9.98 -6.52
CA CYS A 248 -1.79 -9.26 -7.66
C CYS A 248 -2.53 -10.20 -8.62
N ASP A 249 -1.97 -11.38 -8.90
CA ASP A 249 -2.60 -12.40 -9.75
C ASP A 249 -3.87 -12.96 -9.11
N SER A 250 -3.87 -13.23 -7.80
CA SER A 250 -5.08 -13.69 -7.11
C SER A 250 -6.22 -12.66 -7.14
N LEU A 251 -5.90 -11.36 -7.12
CA LEU A 251 -6.90 -10.29 -7.30
C LEU A 251 -7.49 -10.31 -8.72
N VAL A 252 -6.67 -10.57 -9.74
CA VAL A 252 -7.15 -10.72 -11.13
C VAL A 252 -8.04 -11.94 -11.28
N GLN A 253 -7.64 -13.08 -10.71
CA GLN A 253 -8.44 -14.30 -10.67
C GLN A 253 -9.78 -14.10 -9.95
N ALA A 254 -9.81 -13.23 -8.93
CA ALA A 254 -11.03 -12.82 -8.24
C ALA A 254 -11.87 -11.77 -9.00
N GLY A 255 -11.53 -11.47 -10.26
CA GLY A 255 -12.32 -10.59 -11.15
C GLY A 255 -11.95 -9.10 -11.08
N VAL A 256 -10.90 -8.71 -10.36
CA VAL A 256 -10.40 -7.32 -10.37
C VAL A 256 -9.63 -7.09 -11.67
N SER A 257 -9.93 -6.03 -12.42
CA SER A 257 -9.20 -5.79 -13.67
C SER A 257 -7.70 -5.53 -13.43
N ALA A 258 -6.83 -6.07 -14.29
CA ALA A 258 -5.38 -5.94 -14.18
C ALA A 258 -4.90 -4.48 -14.07
N ARG A 259 -5.57 -3.57 -14.79
CA ARG A 259 -5.34 -2.12 -14.66
C ARG A 259 -5.64 -1.62 -13.24
N THR A 260 -6.73 -2.06 -12.63
CA THR A 260 -7.08 -1.69 -11.25
C THR A 260 -6.06 -2.26 -10.27
N VAL A 261 -5.61 -3.50 -10.47
CA VAL A 261 -4.56 -4.11 -9.66
C VAL A 261 -3.28 -3.26 -9.72
N SER A 262 -2.81 -2.90 -10.92
CA SER A 262 -1.65 -2.03 -11.11
C SER A 262 -1.84 -0.62 -10.54
N ASP A 263 -2.83 0.12 -11.04
CA ASP A 263 -2.98 1.56 -10.82
C ASP A 263 -3.56 1.89 -9.43
N LYS A 264 -4.14 0.91 -8.73
CA LYS A 264 -4.80 1.09 -7.42
C LYS A 264 -4.21 0.23 -6.32
N TYR A 265 -4.19 -1.09 -6.48
CA TYR A 265 -3.76 -2.00 -5.41
C TYR A 265 -2.25 -1.92 -5.19
N LEU A 266 -1.47 -2.24 -6.21
CA LEU A 266 -0.01 -2.17 -6.15
C LEU A 266 0.46 -0.74 -5.86
N ALA A 267 -0.13 0.26 -6.52
CA ALA A 267 0.20 1.66 -6.28
C ALA A 267 0.01 2.09 -4.81
N ALA A 268 -1.08 1.67 -4.16
CA ALA A 268 -1.33 1.99 -2.76
C ALA A 268 -0.30 1.34 -1.83
N VAL A 269 -0.02 0.05 -2.02
CA VAL A 269 0.98 -0.67 -1.22
C VAL A 269 2.37 -0.04 -1.40
N LYS A 270 2.77 0.26 -2.63
CA LYS A 270 4.04 0.95 -2.92
C LYS A 270 4.15 2.30 -2.20
N ALA A 271 3.06 3.08 -2.19
CA ALA A 271 3.04 4.36 -1.50
C ALA A 271 3.19 4.21 0.02
N VAL A 272 2.55 3.21 0.63
CA VAL A 272 2.67 2.90 2.06
C VAL A 272 4.11 2.51 2.43
N PHE A 273 4.75 1.63 1.63
CA PHE A 273 6.17 1.31 1.81
C PHE A 273 7.09 2.52 1.56
N GLY A 274 6.74 3.39 0.62
CA GLY A 274 7.46 4.64 0.35
C GLY A 274 7.52 5.53 1.58
N VAL A 275 6.40 5.70 2.29
CA VAL A 275 6.38 6.46 3.56
C VAL A 275 7.25 5.82 4.63
N GLY A 276 7.32 4.48 4.66
CA GLY A 276 8.24 3.77 5.54
C GLY A 276 9.70 4.15 5.31
N VAL A 277 10.11 4.32 4.06
CA VAL A 277 11.46 4.79 3.71
C VAL A 277 11.62 6.26 4.09
N ASP A 278 10.69 7.12 3.69
CA ASP A 278 10.74 8.58 3.97
C ASP A 278 10.80 8.88 5.48
N LYS A 279 10.21 8.03 6.31
CA LYS A 279 10.19 8.14 7.78
C LYS A 279 11.30 7.33 8.47
N ASN A 280 12.28 6.83 7.72
CA ASN A 280 13.39 6.02 8.23
C ASN A 280 12.92 4.83 9.08
N ARG A 281 11.80 4.20 8.70
CA ARG A 281 11.32 2.93 9.26
C ARG A 281 11.80 1.74 8.44
N LEU A 282 12.08 1.95 7.16
CA LEU A 282 12.63 0.97 6.24
C LEU A 282 13.85 1.55 5.54
N ASP A 283 14.87 0.73 5.28
CA ASP A 283 16.05 1.17 4.52
C ASP A 283 15.73 1.31 3.02
N LYS A 284 14.84 0.46 2.51
CA LYS A 284 14.41 0.46 1.12
C LYS A 284 12.97 0.01 0.96
N ASN A 285 12.31 0.49 -0.08
CA ASN A 285 10.99 0.01 -0.47
C ASN A 285 11.17 -1.25 -1.34
N PRO A 286 10.78 -2.46 -0.87
CA PRO A 286 10.97 -3.70 -1.63
C PRO A 286 10.19 -3.71 -2.95
N LEU A 287 9.21 -2.81 -3.13
CA LEU A 287 8.30 -2.77 -4.28
C LEU A 287 8.54 -1.57 -5.19
N ALA A 288 9.58 -0.75 -4.95
CA ALA A 288 9.85 0.48 -5.70
C ALA A 288 9.84 0.24 -7.22
N ASP A 289 10.53 -0.80 -7.66
CA ASP A 289 10.67 -1.14 -9.08
C ASP A 289 9.62 -2.13 -9.59
N LYS A 290 8.83 -2.74 -8.68
CA LYS A 290 7.77 -3.66 -9.08
C LYS A 290 6.76 -2.96 -9.99
N ARG A 291 6.47 -3.61 -11.12
CA ARG A 291 5.43 -3.24 -12.08
C ARG A 291 4.52 -4.45 -12.29
N TYR A 292 3.22 -4.21 -12.40
CA TYR A 292 2.27 -5.23 -12.81
C TYR A 292 1.87 -4.94 -14.25
N LYS A 293 2.26 -5.82 -15.18
CA LYS A 293 1.98 -5.62 -16.60
C LYS A 293 0.50 -5.83 -16.88
N TYR A 294 -0.09 -4.92 -17.62
CA TYR A 294 -1.44 -5.09 -18.15
C TYR A 294 -1.51 -4.46 -19.54
N TYR A 295 -2.36 -5.04 -20.38
CA TYR A 295 -2.62 -4.53 -21.72
C TYR A 295 -3.87 -3.66 -21.71
N LYS A 296 -3.83 -2.56 -22.46
CA LYS A 296 -5.04 -1.75 -22.65
C LYS A 296 -6.01 -2.57 -23.51
N PRO A 297 -7.28 -2.69 -23.10
CA PRO A 297 -8.27 -3.32 -23.96
C PRO A 297 -8.43 -2.50 -25.25
N ASN A 298 -8.84 -3.18 -26.32
CA ASN A 298 -9.17 -2.51 -27.57
C ASN A 298 -10.26 -1.46 -27.34
N LYS A 299 -10.08 -0.28 -27.93
CA LYS A 299 -11.06 0.80 -27.84
C LYS A 299 -11.99 0.71 -29.04
N GLU A 300 -13.09 0.01 -28.86
CA GLU A 300 -14.07 -0.27 -29.92
C GLU A 300 -15.05 0.88 -30.18
N ARG A 301 -15.11 1.87 -29.29
CA ARG A 301 -15.93 3.08 -29.49
C ARG A 301 -15.43 4.30 -28.71
N PRO A 302 -15.85 5.52 -29.09
CA PRO A 302 -15.69 6.70 -28.26
C PRO A 302 -16.39 6.56 -26.89
N SER A 303 -15.82 7.21 -25.87
CA SER A 303 -16.37 7.19 -24.50
C SER A 303 -17.46 8.24 -24.26
N GLY A 304 -17.70 9.13 -25.23
CA GLY A 304 -18.78 10.11 -25.22
C GLY A 304 -20.01 9.61 -25.94
N TYR A 305 -21.15 10.26 -25.69
CA TYR A 305 -22.37 10.00 -26.45
C TYR A 305 -22.19 10.41 -27.91
N THR A 306 -22.70 9.58 -28.81
CA THR A 306 -23.01 9.97 -30.19
C THR A 306 -24.11 11.02 -30.22
N ASP A 307 -24.37 11.59 -31.40
CA ASP A 307 -25.43 12.59 -31.57
C ASP A 307 -26.81 11.99 -31.27
N ALA A 308 -27.10 10.81 -31.82
CA ALA A 308 -28.34 10.09 -31.56
C ALA A 308 -28.50 9.71 -30.08
N GLU A 309 -27.47 9.16 -29.42
CA GLU A 309 -27.54 8.84 -27.99
C GLU A 309 -27.74 10.09 -27.13
N ALA A 310 -27.11 11.21 -27.49
CA ALA A 310 -27.27 12.47 -26.78
C ALA A 310 -28.68 13.04 -26.95
N ALA A 311 -29.19 13.06 -28.19
CA ALA A 311 -30.55 13.49 -28.50
C ALA A 311 -31.58 12.63 -27.76
N ARG A 312 -31.43 11.30 -27.77
CA ARG A 312 -32.28 10.37 -26.99
C ARG A 312 -32.34 10.72 -25.50
N VAL A 313 -31.18 10.88 -24.86
CA VAL A 313 -31.13 11.20 -23.42
C VAL A 313 -31.73 12.58 -23.14
N LEU A 314 -31.45 13.59 -23.96
CA LEU A 314 -31.92 14.96 -23.73
C LEU A 314 -33.41 15.12 -24.03
N THR A 315 -33.93 14.43 -25.05
CA THR A 315 -35.37 14.33 -25.33
C THR A 315 -36.09 13.63 -24.20
N ALA A 316 -35.60 12.49 -23.72
CA ALA A 316 -36.20 11.79 -22.59
C ALA A 316 -36.16 12.64 -21.30
N ALA A 317 -35.15 13.51 -21.15
CA ALA A 317 -35.08 14.44 -20.02
C ALA A 317 -36.12 15.57 -20.11
N LEU A 318 -36.72 15.85 -21.27
CA LEU A 318 -37.77 16.89 -21.43
C LEU A 318 -39.17 16.42 -21.04
N VAL A 319 -39.37 15.11 -20.87
CA VAL A 319 -40.65 14.52 -20.46
C VAL A 319 -41.16 15.17 -19.16
N ASP A 320 -42.47 15.38 -19.06
CA ASP A 320 -43.09 15.97 -17.88
C ASP A 320 -42.66 15.16 -16.62
N PRO A 321 -42.11 15.81 -15.58
CA PRO A 321 -41.80 15.18 -14.31
C PRO A 321 -42.89 14.25 -13.73
N LYS A 322 -44.17 14.52 -14.02
CA LYS A 322 -45.31 13.67 -13.60
C LYS A 322 -45.29 12.28 -14.24
N GLU A 323 -44.75 12.15 -15.45
CA GLU A 323 -44.64 10.88 -16.17
C GLU A 323 -43.44 10.04 -15.73
N LEU A 324 -42.51 10.60 -14.93
CA LEU A 324 -41.37 9.87 -14.38
C LEU A 324 -41.72 8.93 -13.20
N GLY A 325 -43.01 8.68 -12.99
CA GLY A 325 -43.55 7.75 -12.00
C GLY A 325 -43.39 8.23 -10.55
N LYS A 326 -43.36 7.27 -9.62
CA LYS A 326 -43.30 7.51 -8.15
C LYS A 326 -41.91 7.92 -7.64
N ARG A 327 -41.05 8.49 -8.49
CA ARG A 327 -39.73 9.00 -8.08
C ARG A 327 -39.90 10.21 -7.17
N PHE A 328 -39.00 10.39 -6.21
CA PHE A 328 -38.94 11.61 -5.41
C PHE A 328 -38.75 12.84 -6.32
N GLU A 329 -39.34 13.98 -5.94
CA GLU A 329 -39.33 15.21 -6.74
C GLU A 329 -37.91 15.69 -7.09
N HIS A 330 -36.96 15.62 -6.16
CA HIS A 330 -35.57 15.97 -6.43
C HIS A 330 -34.92 15.08 -7.50
N ASN A 331 -35.31 13.80 -7.60
CA ASN A 331 -34.81 12.91 -8.65
C ASN A 331 -35.43 13.22 -10.01
N LYS A 332 -36.69 13.67 -10.04
CA LYS A 332 -37.34 14.14 -11.27
C LYS A 332 -36.66 15.41 -11.79
N LEU A 333 -36.40 16.38 -10.91
CA LEU A 333 -35.61 17.57 -11.22
C LEU A 333 -34.19 17.20 -11.70
N ALA A 334 -33.55 16.23 -11.06
CA ALA A 334 -32.23 15.75 -11.46
C ALA A 334 -32.22 15.15 -12.87
N ILE A 335 -33.20 14.31 -13.20
CA ILE A 335 -33.38 13.75 -14.54
C ILE A 335 -33.61 14.87 -15.56
N ARG A 336 -34.46 15.84 -15.22
CA ARG A 336 -34.80 16.97 -16.10
C ARG A 336 -33.61 17.87 -16.43
N TRP A 337 -32.75 18.15 -15.46
CA TRP A 337 -31.76 19.23 -15.57
C TRP A 337 -30.31 18.78 -15.62
N LEU A 338 -29.92 17.72 -14.92
CA LEU A 338 -28.50 17.34 -14.85
C LEU A 338 -27.91 16.92 -16.22
N PRO A 339 -28.59 16.11 -17.06
CA PRO A 339 -28.10 15.80 -18.40
C PRO A 339 -27.88 17.05 -19.25
N TRP A 340 -28.83 17.98 -19.23
CA TRP A 340 -28.80 19.24 -19.97
C TRP A 340 -27.65 20.16 -19.53
N ILE A 341 -27.48 20.37 -18.21
CA ILE A 341 -26.37 21.16 -17.68
C ILE A 341 -25.03 20.49 -18.05
N CYS A 342 -24.91 19.16 -17.90
CA CYS A 342 -23.68 18.44 -18.23
C CYS A 342 -23.34 18.51 -19.74
N ALA A 343 -24.35 18.49 -20.62
CA ALA A 343 -24.17 18.58 -22.06
C ALA A 343 -23.52 19.91 -22.48
N TYR A 344 -23.94 21.03 -21.88
CA TYR A 344 -23.44 22.36 -22.21
C TYR A 344 -22.22 22.83 -21.42
N THR A 345 -21.90 22.20 -20.30
CA THR A 345 -20.77 22.63 -19.44
C THR A 345 -19.63 21.63 -19.40
N GLY A 346 -19.89 20.38 -19.75
CA GLY A 346 -18.96 19.27 -19.53
C GLY A 346 -18.61 19.05 -18.05
N ALA A 347 -19.32 19.67 -17.11
CA ALA A 347 -19.09 19.51 -15.68
C ALA A 347 -19.36 18.06 -15.23
N ARG A 348 -18.79 17.67 -14.07
CA ARG A 348 -19.11 16.35 -13.51
C ARG A 348 -20.53 16.38 -12.98
N ILE A 349 -21.31 15.32 -13.21
CA ILE A 349 -22.70 15.26 -12.73
C ILE A 349 -22.82 15.51 -11.21
N THR A 350 -21.84 15.04 -10.43
CA THR A 350 -21.82 15.22 -8.98
C THR A 350 -21.52 16.67 -8.59
N GLU A 351 -20.76 17.41 -9.39
CA GLU A 351 -20.53 18.85 -9.19
C GLU A 351 -21.81 19.64 -9.53
N THR A 352 -22.48 19.30 -10.64
CA THR A 352 -23.74 19.93 -11.03
C THR A 352 -24.87 19.61 -10.06
N ALA A 353 -24.90 18.41 -9.48
CA ALA A 353 -25.90 18.01 -8.49
C ALA A 353 -25.72 18.69 -7.11
N GLN A 354 -24.56 19.29 -6.86
CA GLN A 354 -24.29 20.08 -5.64
C GLN A 354 -24.73 21.55 -5.78
N LEU A 355 -25.08 22.01 -6.99
CA LEU A 355 -25.45 23.40 -7.23
C LEU A 355 -26.65 23.83 -6.38
N ARG A 356 -26.55 25.03 -5.80
CA ARG A 356 -27.60 25.71 -5.05
C ARG A 356 -28.19 26.84 -5.87
N GLY A 357 -29.35 27.36 -5.46
CA GLY A 357 -29.91 28.57 -6.10
C GLY A 357 -28.89 29.72 -6.15
N ASP A 358 -28.11 29.90 -5.09
CA ASP A 358 -27.08 30.95 -4.95
C ASP A 358 -25.85 30.76 -5.85
N ASP A 359 -25.76 29.62 -6.55
CA ASP A 359 -24.67 29.31 -7.46
C ASP A 359 -24.99 29.70 -8.92
N PHE A 360 -26.20 30.19 -9.20
CA PHE A 360 -26.52 30.90 -10.44
C PHE A 360 -26.27 32.39 -10.24
N ILE A 361 -25.21 32.89 -10.88
CA ILE A 361 -24.70 34.25 -10.67
C ILE A 361 -24.61 35.00 -11.99
N THR A 362 -24.48 36.32 -11.90
CA THR A 362 -24.11 37.16 -13.05
C THR A 362 -22.68 37.60 -12.86
N GLU A 363 -21.79 37.17 -13.77
CA GLU A 363 -20.37 37.52 -13.75
C GLU A 363 -20.02 38.23 -15.06
N ALA A 364 -19.38 39.40 -14.99
CA ALA A 364 -19.11 40.26 -16.15
C ALA A 364 -20.35 40.52 -17.06
N GLY A 365 -21.54 40.61 -16.45
CA GLY A 365 -22.81 40.80 -17.18
C GLY A 365 -23.38 39.55 -17.83
N VAL A 366 -22.78 38.37 -17.62
CA VAL A 366 -23.18 37.10 -18.23
C VAL A 366 -23.72 36.13 -17.18
N PRO A 367 -24.89 35.49 -17.40
CA PRO A 367 -25.37 34.40 -16.54
C PRO A 367 -24.39 33.22 -16.50
N CYS A 368 -24.01 32.82 -15.30
CA CYS A 368 -23.00 31.79 -15.06
C CYS A 368 -23.41 30.83 -13.92
N LEU A 369 -22.86 29.61 -13.96
CA LEU A 369 -22.89 28.65 -12.87
C LEU A 369 -21.56 28.67 -12.12
N ARG A 370 -21.60 28.90 -10.81
CA ARG A 370 -20.44 28.84 -9.91
C ARG A 370 -20.35 27.45 -9.28
N ILE A 371 -19.37 26.66 -9.73
CA ILE A 371 -19.07 25.36 -9.13
C ILE A 371 -18.00 25.55 -8.06
N THR A 372 -18.36 25.35 -6.80
CA THR A 372 -17.54 25.73 -5.64
C THR A 372 -17.46 24.64 -4.57
N PRO A 373 -16.32 24.48 -3.87
CA PRO A 373 -16.20 23.62 -2.68
C PRO A 373 -17.10 24.03 -1.49
N GLU A 374 -17.72 25.21 -1.54
CA GLU A 374 -18.70 25.66 -0.54
C GLU A 374 -20.04 24.92 -0.64
N ALA A 375 -20.43 24.53 -1.86
CA ALA A 375 -21.65 23.77 -2.11
C ALA A 375 -21.49 22.26 -1.79
N GLY A 376 -20.25 21.83 -1.55
CA GLY A 376 -19.85 20.47 -1.24
C GLY A 376 -18.50 20.14 -1.91
N SER A 377 -17.81 19.10 -1.45
CA SER A 377 -16.42 18.85 -1.87
C SER A 377 -16.31 18.61 -3.38
N VAL A 378 -15.46 19.41 -4.05
CA VAL A 378 -15.08 19.24 -5.45
C VAL A 378 -13.71 18.56 -5.53
N LYS A 379 -13.53 17.65 -6.49
CA LYS A 379 -12.33 16.80 -6.54
C LYS A 379 -11.02 17.57 -6.72
N SER A 380 -11.06 18.72 -7.40
CA SER A 380 -9.88 19.58 -7.59
C SER A 380 -9.62 20.54 -6.43
N GLY A 381 -10.57 20.71 -5.51
CA GLY A 381 -10.52 21.74 -4.47
C GLY A 381 -10.68 23.19 -4.96
N SER A 382 -10.67 23.42 -6.28
CA SER A 382 -10.79 24.75 -6.89
C SER A 382 -12.22 25.08 -7.29
N TYR A 383 -12.63 26.34 -7.08
CA TYR A 383 -13.87 26.86 -7.66
C TYR A 383 -13.68 27.18 -9.14
N ARG A 384 -14.78 27.24 -9.89
CA ARG A 384 -14.81 27.79 -11.25
C ARG A 384 -16.18 28.38 -11.59
N ILE A 385 -16.20 29.31 -12.51
CA ILE A 385 -17.41 29.96 -13.03
C ILE A 385 -17.55 29.57 -14.50
N VAL A 386 -18.74 29.13 -14.89
CA VAL A 386 -19.03 28.63 -16.24
C VAL A 386 -20.21 29.40 -16.83
N PRO A 387 -20.04 30.12 -17.96
CA PRO A 387 -21.15 30.76 -18.67
C PRO A 387 -22.25 29.76 -19.05
N VAL A 388 -23.51 30.18 -18.88
CA VAL A 388 -24.68 29.38 -19.25
C VAL A 388 -24.99 29.60 -20.73
N HIS A 389 -25.19 28.49 -21.45
CA HIS A 389 -25.61 28.52 -22.85
C HIS A 389 -27.05 29.06 -22.99
N GLU A 390 -27.34 29.82 -24.04
CA GLU A 390 -28.65 30.46 -24.29
C GLU A 390 -29.82 29.46 -24.28
N HIS A 391 -29.63 28.27 -24.87
CA HIS A 391 -30.64 27.20 -24.86
C HIS A 391 -31.08 26.83 -23.43
N LEU A 392 -30.16 26.78 -22.45
CA LEU A 392 -30.56 26.52 -21.06
C LEU A 392 -31.35 27.68 -20.45
N MET A 393 -31.03 28.92 -20.83
CA MET A 393 -31.76 30.11 -20.38
C MET A 393 -33.20 30.08 -20.90
N GLU A 394 -33.39 29.81 -22.20
CA GLU A 394 -34.70 29.69 -22.83
C GLU A 394 -35.55 28.57 -22.22
N MET A 395 -34.92 27.47 -21.80
CA MET A 395 -35.61 26.36 -21.14
C MET A 395 -36.11 26.71 -19.73
N GLY A 396 -35.77 27.88 -19.19
CA GLY A 396 -36.17 28.31 -17.84
C GLY A 396 -35.21 27.87 -16.74
N LEU A 397 -33.93 27.60 -17.04
CA LEU A 397 -32.95 27.23 -16.01
C LEU A 397 -32.85 28.29 -14.91
N ALA A 398 -32.93 29.58 -15.28
CA ALA A 398 -32.86 30.67 -14.30
C ALA A 398 -33.99 30.58 -13.26
N ASP A 399 -35.20 30.20 -13.66
CA ASP A 399 -36.35 30.14 -12.76
C ASP A 399 -36.25 28.97 -11.77
N LEU A 400 -35.69 27.85 -12.21
CA LEU A 400 -35.34 26.73 -11.33
C LEU A 400 -34.40 27.16 -10.19
N PHE A 401 -33.35 27.92 -10.51
CA PHE A 401 -32.37 28.37 -9.53
C PHE A 401 -32.96 29.43 -8.59
N LYS A 402 -33.74 30.38 -9.13
CA LYS A 402 -34.48 31.36 -8.32
C LYS A 402 -35.45 30.70 -7.34
N ALA A 403 -36.10 29.60 -7.73
CA ALA A 403 -36.98 28.84 -6.85
C ALA A 403 -36.22 28.08 -5.74
N SER A 404 -34.89 27.96 -5.85
CA SER A 404 -34.03 27.16 -4.98
C SER A 404 -33.05 28.01 -4.15
N VAL A 405 -33.32 29.29 -3.92
CA VAL A 405 -32.43 30.19 -3.16
C VAL A 405 -32.05 29.59 -1.80
N SER A 406 -30.75 29.59 -1.50
CA SER A 406 -30.18 28.99 -0.29
C SER A 406 -30.47 27.50 -0.06
N ARG A 407 -30.89 26.77 -1.11
CA ARG A 407 -31.13 25.32 -1.10
C ARG A 407 -30.47 24.67 -2.33
N PRO A 408 -30.12 23.37 -2.27
CA PRO A 408 -29.71 22.64 -3.45
C PRO A 408 -30.84 22.57 -4.48
N VAL A 409 -30.49 22.55 -5.76
CA VAL A 409 -31.47 22.53 -6.85
C VAL A 409 -32.09 21.14 -7.06
N VAL A 410 -31.30 20.07 -6.83
CA VAL A 410 -31.70 18.70 -7.19
C VAL A 410 -31.43 17.66 -6.09
N THR A 411 -31.15 18.10 -4.86
CA THR A 411 -30.99 17.20 -3.69
C THR A 411 -31.88 17.68 -2.55
N ASP A 412 -32.60 16.75 -1.91
CA ASP A 412 -33.53 17.04 -0.81
C ASP A 412 -33.67 15.82 0.13
N PRO A 413 -33.77 15.98 1.47
CA PRO A 413 -33.72 17.23 2.26
C PRO A 413 -32.40 18.00 2.09
N LYS A 414 -32.41 19.31 2.35
CA LYS A 414 -31.20 20.17 2.34
C LYS A 414 -30.06 19.50 3.14
N PRO A 415 -29.02 18.97 2.48
CA PRO A 415 -27.94 18.28 3.16
C PRO A 415 -27.05 19.28 3.89
N THR A 416 -26.38 18.86 4.96
CA THR A 416 -25.24 19.62 5.49
C THR A 416 -24.12 19.66 4.45
N ARG A 417 -23.14 20.55 4.63
CA ARG A 417 -21.99 20.64 3.72
C ARG A 417 -21.24 19.32 3.59
N GLU A 418 -21.15 18.56 4.68
CA GLU A 418 -20.50 17.24 4.74
C GLU A 418 -21.31 16.18 4.00
N GLN A 419 -22.65 16.29 4.03
CA GLN A 419 -23.57 15.36 3.38
C GLN A 419 -23.78 15.66 1.89
N ALA A 420 -23.55 16.89 1.45
CA ALA A 420 -23.85 17.37 0.10
C ALA A 420 -23.23 16.49 -1.01
N LEU A 421 -21.98 16.08 -0.84
CA LEU A 421 -21.31 15.21 -1.80
C LEU A 421 -21.97 13.83 -1.90
N SER A 422 -22.37 13.25 -0.77
CA SER A 422 -23.03 11.94 -0.72
C SER A 422 -24.42 12.01 -1.38
N ALA A 423 -25.20 13.05 -1.06
CA ALA A 423 -26.49 13.30 -1.68
C ALA A 423 -26.38 13.44 -3.21
N ALA A 424 -25.41 14.25 -3.67
CA ALA A 424 -25.14 14.44 -5.09
C ALA A 424 -24.67 13.16 -5.80
N GLN A 425 -23.90 12.29 -5.12
CA GLN A 425 -23.52 10.98 -5.65
C GLN A 425 -24.73 10.05 -5.79
N SER A 426 -25.64 10.06 -4.80
CA SER A 426 -26.87 9.28 -4.83
C SER A 426 -27.76 9.70 -6.01
N VAL A 427 -28.02 11.00 -6.15
CA VAL A 427 -28.82 11.54 -7.26
C VAL A 427 -28.16 11.28 -8.61
N GLY A 428 -26.84 11.49 -8.73
CA GLY A 428 -26.11 11.15 -9.95
C GLY A 428 -26.22 9.66 -10.31
N LYS A 429 -26.19 8.75 -9.32
CA LYS A 429 -26.43 7.31 -9.54
C LYS A 429 -27.84 7.07 -10.08
N LYS A 430 -28.86 7.74 -9.53
CA LYS A 430 -30.25 7.65 -10.02
C LYS A 430 -30.44 8.14 -11.45
N VAL A 431 -29.74 9.20 -11.86
CA VAL A 431 -29.73 9.64 -13.26
C VAL A 431 -29.07 8.59 -14.16
N ALA A 432 -27.95 7.99 -13.75
CA ALA A 432 -27.32 6.94 -14.55
C ALA A 432 -28.20 5.68 -14.67
N GLU A 433 -28.86 5.26 -13.59
CA GLU A 433 -29.87 4.19 -13.60
C GLU A 433 -30.99 4.52 -14.58
N TRP A 434 -31.56 5.74 -14.51
CA TRP A 434 -32.60 6.19 -15.45
C TRP A 434 -32.15 6.16 -16.92
N VAL A 435 -30.92 6.60 -17.24
CA VAL A 435 -30.39 6.52 -18.61
C VAL A 435 -30.28 5.07 -19.10
N ARG A 436 -29.94 4.12 -18.22
CA ARG A 436 -29.87 2.70 -18.58
C ARG A 436 -31.27 2.11 -18.75
N ASP A 437 -32.08 2.25 -17.71
CA ASP A 437 -33.29 1.45 -17.52
C ASP A 437 -34.51 2.04 -18.24
N VAL A 438 -34.50 3.35 -18.52
CA VAL A 438 -35.64 4.06 -19.15
C VAL A 438 -35.27 4.58 -20.54
N VAL A 439 -34.12 5.23 -20.69
CA VAL A 439 -33.70 5.76 -22.01
C VAL A 439 -33.20 4.64 -22.93
N GLY A 440 -32.72 3.52 -22.37
CA GLY A 440 -32.25 2.36 -23.14
C GLY A 440 -30.87 2.55 -23.77
N ILE A 441 -29.99 3.34 -23.14
CA ILE A 441 -28.57 3.32 -23.52
C ILE A 441 -27.95 2.13 -22.80
N GLU A 442 -27.79 0.98 -23.46
CA GLU A 442 -27.36 -0.26 -22.79
C GLU A 442 -25.86 -0.54 -22.86
N ASP A 443 -25.14 0.08 -23.81
CA ASP A 443 -23.72 -0.16 -24.04
C ASP A 443 -22.87 0.15 -22.78
N ARG A 444 -22.34 -0.88 -22.14
CA ARG A 444 -21.59 -0.79 -20.88
C ARG A 444 -20.20 -0.16 -21.04
N ARG A 445 -19.71 0.01 -22.28
CA ARG A 445 -18.44 0.72 -22.57
C ARG A 445 -18.56 2.22 -22.32
N ILE A 446 -19.78 2.76 -22.34
CA ILE A 446 -20.06 4.14 -21.94
C ILE A 446 -20.33 4.22 -20.43
N LYS A 447 -19.91 5.30 -19.78
CA LYS A 447 -20.38 5.66 -18.43
C LYS A 447 -21.37 6.82 -18.57
N PRO A 448 -22.69 6.62 -18.35
CA PRO A 448 -23.70 7.61 -18.73
C PRO A 448 -23.39 9.04 -18.29
N ASN A 449 -23.06 9.20 -17.01
CA ASN A 449 -22.77 10.52 -16.45
C ASN A 449 -21.43 11.12 -16.91
N HIS A 450 -20.46 10.31 -17.33
CA HIS A 450 -19.15 10.78 -17.79
C HIS A 450 -19.11 10.99 -19.31
N ALA A 451 -20.05 10.39 -20.04
CA ALA A 451 -20.15 10.50 -21.48
C ALA A 451 -20.40 11.93 -21.94
N TRP A 452 -21.18 12.72 -21.20
CA TRP A 452 -21.35 14.15 -21.43
C TRP A 452 -20.04 14.92 -21.45
N ARG A 453 -19.15 14.66 -20.48
CA ARG A 453 -17.84 15.32 -20.39
C ARG A 453 -16.96 15.00 -21.60
N HIS A 454 -17.00 13.75 -22.09
CA HIS A 454 -16.30 13.35 -23.30
C HIS A 454 -16.88 14.03 -24.54
N ARG A 455 -18.21 13.98 -24.70
CA ARG A 455 -18.93 14.60 -25.81
C ARG A 455 -18.68 16.10 -25.87
N PHE A 456 -18.79 16.81 -24.74
CA PHE A 456 -18.47 18.23 -24.66
C PHE A 456 -17.08 18.54 -25.21
N LYS A 457 -16.04 17.79 -24.81
CA LYS A 457 -14.69 17.98 -25.36
C LYS A 457 -14.60 17.66 -26.86
N THR A 458 -15.38 16.71 -27.36
CA THR A 458 -15.44 16.41 -28.80
C THR A 458 -16.05 17.59 -29.54
N ILE A 459 -17.25 18.03 -29.17
CA ILE A 459 -17.93 19.17 -29.79
C ILE A 459 -17.06 20.43 -29.74
N CYS A 460 -16.43 20.72 -28.60
CA CYS A 460 -15.51 21.85 -28.50
C CYS A 460 -14.31 21.76 -29.45
N ARG A 461 -13.85 20.55 -29.84
CA ARG A 461 -12.83 20.41 -30.90
C ARG A 461 -13.42 20.75 -32.25
N ASP A 462 -14.62 20.26 -32.53
CA ASP A 462 -15.29 20.42 -33.82
C ASP A 462 -15.54 21.91 -34.13
N VAL A 463 -15.86 22.71 -33.10
CA VAL A 463 -16.07 24.17 -33.24
C VAL A 463 -14.82 25.01 -32.89
N GLY A 464 -13.64 24.39 -32.81
CA GLY A 464 -12.38 25.12 -32.68
C GLY A 464 -12.12 25.81 -31.34
N ILE A 465 -12.80 25.42 -30.25
CA ILE A 465 -12.50 25.95 -28.91
C ILE A 465 -11.17 25.35 -28.43
N ASP A 466 -10.25 26.22 -27.99
CA ASP A 466 -8.89 25.85 -27.61
C ASP A 466 -8.84 24.98 -26.34
N LYS A 467 -7.66 24.40 -26.05
CA LYS A 467 -7.51 23.46 -24.93
C LYS A 467 -7.70 24.13 -23.56
N GLU A 468 -7.17 25.33 -23.38
CA GLU A 468 -7.20 26.05 -22.11
C GLU A 468 -8.63 26.44 -21.76
N THR A 469 -9.37 26.99 -22.73
CA THR A 469 -10.79 27.33 -22.54
C THR A 469 -11.65 26.10 -22.25
N ARG A 470 -11.44 24.97 -22.97
CA ARG A 470 -12.13 23.69 -22.70
C ARG A 470 -11.82 23.14 -21.32
N ASP A 471 -10.57 23.23 -20.88
CA ASP A 471 -10.13 22.76 -19.58
C ASP A 471 -10.67 23.67 -18.46
N ALA A 472 -10.80 24.99 -18.71
CA ALA A 472 -11.45 25.94 -17.80
C ALA A 472 -12.93 25.62 -17.56
N PHE A 473 -13.72 25.33 -18.62
CA PHE A 473 -15.11 24.85 -18.48
C PHE A 473 -15.20 23.63 -17.54
N GLN A 474 -14.28 22.70 -17.73
CA GLN A 474 -14.30 21.40 -17.07
C GLN A 474 -13.56 21.36 -15.72
N GLY A 475 -12.80 22.39 -15.36
CA GLY A 475 -11.95 22.42 -14.17
C GLY A 475 -10.81 21.38 -14.23
N HIS A 476 -10.15 21.24 -15.38
CA HIS A 476 -8.93 20.44 -15.51
C HIS A 476 -7.71 21.33 -15.36
N ALA A 477 -6.74 20.91 -14.54
CA ALA A 477 -5.38 21.42 -14.61
C ALA A 477 -4.60 20.57 -15.62
N ASP A 478 -3.79 21.19 -16.47
CA ASP A 478 -3.00 20.48 -17.48
C ASP A 478 -1.70 19.88 -16.92
N GLY A 479 -1.33 20.27 -15.69
CA GLY A 479 -0.14 19.80 -14.96
C GLY A 479 1.18 20.42 -15.44
N THR A 480 1.15 21.38 -16.36
CA THR A 480 2.34 22.09 -16.85
C THR A 480 2.50 23.43 -16.14
N SER A 481 3.74 23.92 -15.99
CA SER A 481 3.99 25.24 -15.42
C SER A 481 3.46 26.38 -16.29
N ALA A 482 3.33 26.15 -17.60
CA ALA A 482 2.84 27.15 -18.56
C ALA A 482 1.37 27.50 -18.35
N ALA A 483 0.53 26.55 -17.95
CA ALA A 483 -0.90 26.82 -17.70
C ALA A 483 -1.19 27.68 -16.46
N ASN A 484 -0.17 28.01 -15.67
CA ASN A 484 -0.33 28.94 -14.54
C ASN A 484 -0.15 30.41 -14.96
N TYR A 485 0.19 30.69 -16.23
CA TYR A 485 0.34 32.05 -16.75
C TYR A 485 -0.92 32.53 -17.47
N GLY A 486 -1.54 33.57 -16.94
CA GLY A 486 -2.78 34.13 -17.47
C GLY A 486 -4.03 33.37 -17.01
N GLU A 487 -5.20 33.99 -17.19
CA GLU A 487 -6.48 33.42 -16.81
C GLU A 487 -7.43 33.38 -18.01
N VAL A 488 -8.17 32.29 -18.15
CA VAL A 488 -9.29 32.23 -19.09
C VAL A 488 -10.45 33.04 -18.49
N THR A 489 -10.60 34.29 -18.95
CA THR A 489 -11.66 35.18 -18.48
C THR A 489 -13.06 34.69 -18.85
N ILE A 490 -14.08 35.12 -18.10
CA ILE A 490 -15.49 34.86 -18.46
C ILE A 490 -15.82 35.37 -19.86
N LYS A 491 -15.29 36.52 -20.28
CA LYS A 491 -15.48 37.02 -21.65
C LYS A 491 -14.95 36.06 -22.71
N ALA A 492 -13.81 35.41 -22.48
CA ALA A 492 -13.28 34.39 -23.38
C ALA A 492 -14.16 33.14 -23.39
N MET A 493 -14.58 32.66 -22.21
CA MET A 493 -15.49 31.51 -22.09
C MET A 493 -16.85 31.78 -22.73
N THR A 494 -17.41 32.99 -22.61
CA THR A 494 -18.69 33.36 -23.22
C THR A 494 -18.59 33.36 -24.75
N ARG A 495 -17.52 33.92 -25.32
CA ARG A 495 -17.27 33.83 -26.78
C ARG A 495 -17.15 32.38 -27.25
N ALA A 496 -16.45 31.54 -26.48
CA ALA A 496 -16.35 30.12 -26.79
C ALA A 496 -17.71 29.41 -26.67
N MET A 497 -18.51 29.74 -25.65
CA MET A 497 -19.84 29.16 -25.45
C MET A 497 -20.81 29.53 -26.57
N ALA A 498 -20.71 30.74 -27.13
CA ALA A 498 -21.51 31.15 -28.28
C ALA A 498 -21.22 30.33 -29.55
N ASN A 499 -20.02 29.76 -29.67
CA ASN A 499 -19.67 28.83 -30.75
C ASN A 499 -20.06 27.38 -30.43
N PHE A 500 -20.42 27.07 -29.18
CA PHE A 500 -20.90 25.74 -28.83
C PHE A 500 -22.29 25.55 -29.43
N PRO A 501 -22.54 24.50 -30.22
CA PRO A 501 -23.78 24.36 -30.96
C PRO A 501 -24.95 24.11 -30.00
N ARG A 502 -26.10 24.69 -30.37
CA ARG A 502 -27.38 24.31 -29.80
C ARG A 502 -27.60 22.81 -30.05
N VAL A 503 -28.00 22.08 -29.02
CA VAL A 503 -28.41 20.67 -29.16
C VAL A 503 -29.61 20.59 -30.10
N ASP A 504 -29.44 19.82 -31.17
CA ASP A 504 -30.50 19.42 -32.08
C ASP A 504 -31.14 18.11 -31.59
N LEU A 505 -32.44 18.16 -31.30
CA LEU A 505 -33.22 17.02 -30.82
C LEU A 505 -33.87 16.21 -31.96
N SER A 506 -33.82 16.71 -33.21
CA SER A 506 -34.33 15.99 -34.37
C SER A 506 -33.51 14.74 -34.71
N LEU A 507 -32.25 14.71 -34.27
CA LEU A 507 -31.31 13.59 -34.40
C LEU A 507 -31.67 12.37 -33.49
N ASN A 508 -32.86 12.38 -32.87
CA ASN A 508 -33.39 11.30 -32.05
C ASN A 508 -33.99 10.14 -32.88
N ALA A 509 -34.12 10.31 -34.19
CA ALA A 509 -34.56 9.23 -35.08
C ALA A 509 -33.45 8.16 -35.21
N ASP A 510 -33.83 6.89 -35.19
CA ASP A 510 -32.95 5.74 -35.37
C ASP A 510 -32.23 5.80 -36.74
N GLU A 511 -31.14 6.55 -36.82
CA GLU A 511 -30.08 6.26 -37.78
C GLU A 511 -29.38 5.01 -37.25
N THR A 512 -29.90 3.87 -37.70
CA THR A 512 -29.09 2.65 -37.81
C THR A 512 -27.77 3.05 -38.48
N PRO A 513 -26.61 2.85 -37.83
CA PRO A 513 -25.35 3.18 -38.47
C PRO A 513 -25.21 2.30 -39.69
N ASP A 514 -25.29 2.91 -40.86
CA ASP A 514 -24.98 2.28 -42.13
C ASP A 514 -23.53 1.83 -42.05
N VAL A 515 -23.33 0.51 -42.00
CA VAL A 515 -22.02 -0.11 -41.88
C VAL A 515 -21.37 0.00 -43.26
N MET A 516 -20.46 0.96 -43.42
CA MET A 516 -19.42 0.93 -44.45
C MET A 516 -18.09 0.48 -43.86
#